data_AF-A0A9E2U838-F1
#
_entry.id   AF-A0A9E2U838-F1
#
_cell.length_a   1.000
_cell.length_b   1.000
_cell.length_c   1.000
_cell.angle_alpha   90.00
_cell.angle_beta   90.00
_cell.angle_gamma   90.00
#
_symmetry.space_group_name_H-M   'P 1'
#
loop_
_entity.id
_entity.type
_entity.pdbx_description
1 polymer ?
#
loop_
_entity_poly.entity_id
_entity_poly.type
_entity_poly.pdbx_seq_one_letter_code
_entity_poly.pdbx_strand_id
1 'polypeptide(L)'
;KTGGLEERKAAIAAIAGATEVGRRADPKRTAELRTRGIVATPEDLGVRRTDARRTLLAARSIDDLVAWSDGLYQPPARFRSW
;
A
#
# COMPACT_ATOMS: atom_id res chain seq x y z
N LYS A 1 5.35 7.05 -14.97
CA LYS A 1 6.15 7.36 -16.18
C LYS A 1 7.61 7.16 -15.81
N THR A 2 8.35 6.28 -16.47
CA THR A 2 9.80 6.13 -16.29
C THR A 2 10.47 6.21 -17.65
N GLY A 3 11.55 6.97 -17.79
CA GLY A 3 12.27 7.22 -19.05
C GLY A 3 13.14 6.07 -19.54
N GLY A 4 13.25 4.96 -18.80
CA GLY A 4 14.02 3.78 -19.21
C GLY A 4 14.12 2.69 -18.12
N LEU A 5 14.82 1.61 -18.45
CA LEU A 5 15.00 0.44 -17.56
C LEU A 5 15.70 0.82 -16.25
N GLU A 6 16.77 1.63 -16.34
CA GLU A 6 17.54 2.04 -15.16
C GLU A 6 16.73 2.93 -14.22
N GLU A 7 15.93 3.85 -14.76
CA GLU A 7 15.02 4.66 -13.94
C GLU A 7 13.94 3.81 -13.26
N ARG A 8 13.44 2.79 -13.94
CA ARG A 8 12.48 1.84 -13.36
C ARG A 8 13.11 1.03 -12.22
N LYS A 9 14.34 0.54 -12.39
CA LYS A 9 15.08 -0.16 -11.32
C LYS A 9 15.30 0.75 -10.11
N ALA A 10 15.70 2.00 -10.34
CA ALA A 10 15.88 2.97 -9.28
C ALA A 10 14.57 3.27 -8.53
N ALA A 11 13.44 3.41 -9.25
CA ALA A 11 12.14 3.61 -8.63
C ALA A 11 11.69 2.41 -7.79
N ILE A 12 11.94 1.17 -8.24
CA ILE A 12 11.66 -0.04 -7.47
C ILE A 12 12.52 -0.06 -6.20
N ALA A 13 13.83 0.18 -6.33
CA ALA A 13 14.74 0.20 -5.18
C ALA A 13 14.30 1.25 -4.13
N ALA A 14 13.87 2.44 -4.58
CA ALA A 14 13.41 3.51 -3.70
C ALA A 14 12.23 3.14 -2.78
N ILE A 15 11.35 2.21 -3.21
CA ILE A 15 10.18 1.78 -2.43
C ILE A 15 10.33 0.42 -1.76
N ALA A 16 11.45 -0.28 -1.99
CA ALA A 16 11.64 -1.68 -1.57
C ALA A 16 12.11 -1.84 -0.11
N GLY A 17 12.24 -0.76 0.66
CA GLY A 17 12.57 -0.80 2.09
C GLY A 17 13.88 -1.52 2.41
N ALA A 18 13.90 -2.35 3.44
CA ALA A 18 15.10 -3.04 3.94
C ALA A 18 15.49 -4.32 3.16
N THR A 19 14.83 -4.59 2.03
CA THR A 19 15.16 -5.73 1.16
C THR A 19 16.53 -5.54 0.49
N GLU A 20 17.09 -6.61 -0.07
CA GLU A 20 18.36 -6.53 -0.79
C GLU A 20 18.33 -5.50 -1.94
N VAL A 21 17.20 -5.43 -2.66
CA VAL A 21 16.99 -4.44 -3.72
C VAL A 21 16.91 -3.03 -3.14
N GLY A 22 16.18 -2.84 -2.04
CA GLY A 22 16.01 -1.53 -1.41
C GLY A 22 17.30 -0.97 -0.81
N ARG A 23 18.20 -1.82 -0.30
CA ARG A 23 19.53 -1.41 0.19
C ARG A 23 20.44 -0.85 -0.91
N ARG A 24 20.16 -1.12 -2.18
CA ARG A 24 20.89 -0.58 -3.33
C ARG A 24 20.37 0.80 -3.76
N ALA A 25 19.33 1.32 -3.11
CA ALA A 25 18.76 2.62 -3.45
C ALA A 25 19.74 3.76 -3.12
N ASP A 26 19.97 4.64 -4.09
CA ASP A 26 20.67 5.91 -3.85
C ASP A 26 19.68 6.95 -3.28
N PRO A 27 19.95 7.53 -2.09
CA PRO A 27 19.10 8.56 -1.50
C PRO A 27 18.91 9.79 -2.39
N LYS A 28 19.94 10.23 -3.13
CA LYS A 28 19.85 11.40 -4.01
C LYS A 28 18.92 11.11 -5.19
N ARG A 29 19.09 9.95 -5.82
CA ARG A 29 18.22 9.52 -6.91
C ARG A 29 16.78 9.34 -6.43
N THR A 30 16.58 8.80 -5.23
CA THR A 30 15.25 8.67 -4.62
C THR A 30 14.58 10.03 -4.42
N ALA A 31 15.30 11.04 -3.93
CA ALA A 31 14.78 12.39 -3.78
C ALA A 31 14.37 13.01 -5.13
N GLU A 32 15.17 12.83 -6.18
CA GLU A 32 14.83 13.31 -7.53
C GLU A 32 13.55 12.62 -8.07
N LEU A 33 13.44 11.31 -7.89
CA LEU A 33 12.25 10.54 -8.30
C LEU A 33 11.00 10.99 -7.53
N ARG A 34 11.15 11.41 -6.27
CA ARG A 34 10.07 12.01 -5.48
C ARG A 34 9.66 13.37 -5.99
N THR A 35 10.60 14.28 -6.22
CA THR A 35 10.32 15.61 -6.79
C THR A 35 9.62 15.52 -8.15
N ARG A 36 9.97 14.51 -8.96
CA ARG A 36 9.35 14.26 -10.26
C ARG A 36 8.00 13.53 -10.18
N GLY A 37 7.55 13.12 -8.98
CA GLY A 37 6.31 12.38 -8.77
C GLY A 37 6.32 10.95 -9.34
N ILE A 38 7.51 10.37 -9.60
CA ILE A 38 7.65 8.98 -10.04
C ILE A 38 7.52 8.03 -8.85
N VAL A 39 8.04 8.45 -7.71
CA VAL A 39 7.89 7.79 -6.41
C VAL A 39 7.17 8.75 -5.48
N ALA A 40 6.28 8.23 -4.64
CA ALA A 40 5.63 9.01 -3.59
C ALA A 40 5.72 8.24 -2.27
N THR A 41 6.13 8.93 -1.22
CA THR A 41 5.98 8.46 0.16
C THR A 41 4.58 8.79 0.67
N PRO A 42 4.11 8.18 1.77
CA PRO A 42 2.83 8.56 2.39
C PRO A 42 2.75 10.06 2.67
N GLU A 43 3.85 10.67 3.12
CA GLU A 43 3.91 12.10 3.41
C GLU A 43 3.74 12.97 2.15
N ASP A 44 4.27 12.54 1.00
CA ASP A 44 4.07 13.23 -0.28
C ASP A 44 2.58 13.22 -0.71
N LEU A 45 1.79 12.29 -0.18
CA LEU A 45 0.35 12.15 -0.43
C LEU A 45 -0.50 12.79 0.69
N GLY A 46 0.13 13.41 1.69
CA GLY A 46 -0.58 13.96 2.86
C GLY A 46 -1.12 12.88 3.83
N VAL A 47 -0.62 11.65 3.74
CA VAL A 47 -1.04 10.52 4.58
C VAL A 47 -0.03 10.31 5.69
N ARG A 48 -0.44 10.46 6.94
CA ARG A 48 0.39 10.09 8.10
C ARG A 48 0.34 8.57 8.29
N ARG A 49 1.50 7.95 8.42
CA ARG A 49 1.62 6.49 8.61
C ARG A 49 0.81 5.96 9.80
N THR A 50 0.70 6.74 10.87
CA THR A 50 0.00 6.38 12.12
C THR A 50 -1.53 6.43 12.03
N ASP A 51 -2.08 6.99 10.95
CA ASP A 51 -3.52 7.03 10.70
C ASP A 51 -4.04 5.71 10.10
N ALA A 52 -3.15 4.86 9.55
CA ALA A 52 -3.50 3.56 8.99
C ALA A 52 -3.93 2.57 10.09
N ARG A 53 -5.23 2.49 10.35
CA ARG A 53 -5.84 1.67 11.42
C ARG A 53 -7.02 0.86 10.89
N ARG A 54 -7.32 -0.28 11.56
CA ARG A 54 -8.48 -1.14 11.23
C ARG A 54 -9.83 -0.41 11.29
N THR A 55 -9.90 0.71 11.99
CA THR A 55 -11.09 1.58 12.07
C THR A 55 -11.46 2.23 10.74
N LEU A 56 -10.55 2.25 9.77
CA LEU A 56 -10.82 2.76 8.41
C LEU A 56 -11.51 1.72 7.51
N LEU A 57 -11.57 0.45 7.91
CA LEU A 57 -12.28 -0.58 7.15
C LEU A 57 -13.80 -0.37 7.27
N ALA A 58 -14.51 -0.33 6.15
CA ALA A 58 -15.97 -0.20 6.12
C ALA A 58 -16.69 -1.38 6.81
N ALA A 59 -16.11 -2.58 6.70
CA ALA A 59 -16.49 -3.79 7.41
C ALA A 59 -15.24 -4.41 8.03
N ARG A 60 -15.28 -4.74 9.33
CA ARG A 60 -14.13 -5.21 10.11
C ARG A 60 -14.15 -6.72 10.36
N SER A 61 -15.27 -7.36 10.05
CA SER A 61 -15.51 -8.80 10.17
C SER A 61 -16.31 -9.34 8.98
N ILE A 62 -16.42 -10.67 8.90
CA ILE A 62 -17.30 -11.32 7.93
C ILE A 62 -18.78 -11.04 8.28
N ASP A 63 -19.13 -10.99 9.56
CA ASP A 63 -20.47 -10.63 10.04
C ASP A 63 -20.87 -9.23 9.60
N ASP A 64 -19.94 -8.27 9.66
CA ASP A 64 -20.15 -6.91 9.14
C ASP A 64 -20.47 -6.99 7.63
N LEU A 65 -19.75 -7.79 6.84
CA LEU A 65 -20.03 -7.96 5.41
C LEU A 65 -21.41 -8.58 5.14
N VAL A 66 -21.83 -9.57 5.94
CA VAL A 66 -23.17 -10.17 5.84
C VAL A 66 -24.25 -9.13 6.13
N ALA A 67 -24.09 -8.34 7.19
CA ALA A 67 -25.02 -7.28 7.55
C ALA A 67 -25.09 -6.19 6.47
N TRP A 68 -23.96 -5.77 5.91
CA TRP A 68 -23.90 -4.82 4.80
C TRP A 68 -24.57 -5.34 3.53
N SER A 69 -24.53 -6.65 3.32
CA SER A 69 -25.18 -7.30 2.18
C SER A 69 -26.68 -7.53 2.35
N ASP A 70 -27.26 -7.17 3.50
CA ASP A 70 -28.64 -7.52 3.89
C ASP A 70 -28.91 -9.04 3.75
N GLY A 71 -27.93 -9.85 4.17
CA GLY A 71 -28.00 -11.31 4.11
C GLY A 71 -27.78 -11.94 2.72
N LEU A 72 -27.55 -11.15 1.67
CA LEU A 72 -27.28 -11.66 0.32
C LEU A 72 -25.93 -12.38 0.21
N TYR A 73 -24.95 -11.98 1.02
CA TYR A 73 -23.66 -12.66 1.10
C TYR A 73 -23.74 -13.82 2.10
N GLN A 74 -23.55 -15.04 1.59
CA GLN A 74 -23.53 -16.26 2.39
C GLN A 74 -22.09 -16.82 2.47
N PRO A 75 -21.33 -16.50 3.52
CA PRO A 75 -19.96 -16.95 3.64
C PRO A 75 -19.87 -18.48 3.73
N PRO A 76 -18.81 -19.11 3.17
CA PRO A 76 -18.50 -20.52 3.39
C PRO A 76 -18.35 -20.87 4.87
N ALA A 77 -18.57 -22.13 5.22
CA ALA A 77 -18.56 -22.61 6.62
C ALA A 77 -17.30 -22.21 7.41
N ARG A 78 -16.12 -22.23 6.77
CA ARG A 78 -14.84 -21.85 7.42
C ARG A 78 -14.76 -20.40 7.92
N PHE A 79 -15.70 -19.54 7.50
CA PHE A 79 -15.75 -18.13 7.87
C PHE A 79 -16.99 -17.76 8.69
N ARG A 80 -17.82 -18.74 9.04
CA ARG A 80 -18.92 -18.55 9.99
C ARG A 80 -18.36 -18.76 11.39
N SER A 81 -18.56 -17.79 12.26
CA SER A 81 -18.11 -17.81 13.66
C SER A 81 -19.22 -18.16 14.65
N TRP A 82 -20.30 -18.77 14.16
CA TRP A 82 -21.47 -19.21 14.92
C TRP A 82 -21.88 -20.63 14.54
#